data_AF-A0A2N2IVU1-F1
#
_entry.id   AF-A0A2N2IVU1-F1
#
_cell.length_a   1.000
_cell.length_b   1.000
_cell.length_c   1.000
_cell.angle_alpha   90.00
_cell.angle_beta   90.00
_cell.angle_gamma   90.00
#
_symmetry.space_group_name_H-M   'P 1'
#
loop_
_entity.id
_entity.type
_entity.pdbx_description
1 polymer ?
#
loop_
_entity_poly.entity_id
_entity_poly.type
_entity_poly.pdbx_seq_one_letter_code
_entity_poly.pdbx_strand_id
1 'polypeptide(L)'
;PHTKAWEELNRQNRILSRDWNDYSADKVVFQPKQMSPDKLQELLDYAWNTFYQDESQKFKMVKLFQQVVKKEMADDTFKPRDRSLAGHSFGRDASR
;
A
#
# COMPACT_ATOMS: atom_id res chain seq x y z
N PRO A 1 -9.71 10.88 -4.39
CA PRO A 1 -10.99 11.53 -4.76
C PRO A 1 -11.68 11.01 -6.05
N HIS A 2 -11.29 9.86 -6.61
CA HIS A 2 -11.88 9.31 -7.85
C HIS A 2 -12.10 7.81 -7.75
N THR A 3 -12.46 7.34 -6.56
CA THR A 3 -12.75 5.94 -6.31
C THR A 3 -14.18 5.82 -5.80
N LYS A 4 -14.85 4.71 -6.15
CA LYS A 4 -16.20 4.40 -5.64
C LYS A 4 -16.26 4.45 -4.11
N ALA A 5 -15.19 4.01 -3.45
CA ALA A 5 -15.07 4.07 -1.99
C ALA A 5 -15.10 5.52 -1.47
N TRP A 6 -14.38 6.43 -2.13
CA TRP A 6 -14.36 7.84 -1.73
C TRP A 6 -15.72 8.51 -1.92
N GLU A 7 -16.38 8.27 -3.06
CA GLU A 7 -17.72 8.81 -3.35
C GLU A 7 -18.75 8.39 -2.29
N GLU A 8 -18.76 7.11 -1.93
CA GLU A 8 -19.70 6.58 -0.95
C GLU A 8 -19.43 7.11 0.46
N LEU A 9 -18.16 7.19 0.88
CA LEU A 9 -17.80 7.78 2.16
C LEU A 9 -18.14 9.27 2.22
N ASN A 10 -17.94 10.01 1.12
CA ASN A 10 -18.29 11.42 1.02
C ASN A 10 -19.81 11.62 1.10
N ARG A 11 -20.59 10.81 0.38
CA ARG A 11 -22.07 10.83 0.43
C ARG A 11 -22.61 10.54 1.83
N GLN A 12 -21.95 9.65 2.57
CA GLN A 12 -22.29 9.32 3.96
C GLN A 12 -21.74 10.32 4.98
N ASN A 13 -21.06 11.40 4.56
CA ASN A 13 -20.39 12.37 5.45
C ASN A 13 -19.38 11.72 6.42
N ARG A 14 -18.66 10.68 5.96
CA ARG A 14 -17.68 9.92 6.75
C ARG A 14 -16.22 10.26 6.42
N ILE A 15 -15.96 11.27 5.59
CA ILE A 15 -14.60 11.76 5.33
C ILE A 15 -14.21 12.78 6.41
N LEU A 16 -13.11 12.50 7.14
CA LEU A 16 -12.62 13.33 8.23
C LEU A 16 -11.68 14.44 7.74
N SER A 17 -10.86 14.15 6.72
CA SER A 17 -9.93 15.11 6.12
C SER A 17 -10.01 15.11 4.59
N ARG A 18 -9.93 16.32 4.02
CA ARG A 18 -9.83 16.57 2.57
C ARG A 18 -8.47 17.11 2.16
N ASP A 19 -7.55 17.28 3.12
CA ASP A 19 -6.15 17.61 2.81
C ASP A 19 -5.47 16.37 2.24
N TRP A 20 -4.89 16.48 1.04
CA TRP A 20 -4.19 15.37 0.38
C TRP A 20 -2.92 14.96 1.13
N ASN A 21 -2.32 15.86 1.91
CA ASN A 21 -1.14 15.53 2.72
C ASN A 21 -1.45 14.51 3.82
N ASP A 22 -2.72 14.35 4.19
CA ASP A 22 -3.16 13.37 5.18
C ASP A 22 -3.32 11.96 4.60
N TYR A 23 -3.28 11.78 3.28
CA TYR A 23 -3.49 10.48 2.61
C TYR A 23 -2.17 9.70 2.48
N SER A 24 -1.48 9.51 3.60
CA SER A 24 -0.16 8.87 3.72
C SER A 24 -0.20 7.35 3.92
N ALA A 25 -1.38 6.75 3.88
CA ALA A 25 -1.66 5.32 4.13
C ALA A 25 -1.43 4.81 5.57
N ASP A 26 -0.91 5.66 6.46
CA ASP A 26 -0.76 5.39 7.90
C ASP A 26 -1.71 6.23 8.78
N LYS A 27 -2.33 7.27 8.23
CA LYS A 27 -3.30 8.13 8.91
C LYS A 27 -4.74 7.77 8.55
N VAL A 28 -5.59 7.62 9.55
CA VAL A 28 -7.04 7.46 9.34
C VAL A 28 -7.68 8.79 8.94
N VAL A 29 -8.21 8.85 7.71
CA VAL A 29 -8.87 10.04 7.14
C VAL A 29 -10.39 9.88 6.94
N PHE A 30 -10.97 8.79 7.44
CA PHE A 30 -12.39 8.52 7.35
C PHE A 30 -12.91 7.79 8.60
N GLN A 31 -14.21 7.96 8.87
CA GLN A 31 -14.92 7.28 9.95
C GLN A 31 -15.38 5.89 9.47
N PRO A 32 -14.90 4.76 10.02
CA PRO A 32 -15.43 3.42 9.71
C PRO A 32 -16.87 3.22 10.24
N LYS A 33 -17.62 2.23 9.72
CA LYS A 33 -19.05 2.01 10.06
C LYS A 33 -19.28 1.44 11.46
N GLN A 34 -18.33 0.64 11.96
CA GLN A 34 -18.51 -0.24 13.12
C GLN A 34 -17.52 0.06 14.27
N MET A 35 -16.71 1.11 14.14
CA MET A 35 -15.74 1.51 15.16
C MET A 35 -15.47 3.01 15.05
N SER A 36 -14.76 3.60 16.02
CA SER A 36 -14.27 4.98 15.91
C SER A 36 -13.05 5.07 14.99
N PRO A 37 -12.69 6.28 14.49
CA PRO A 37 -11.46 6.48 13.72
C PRO A 37 -10.23 6.15 14.55
N ASP A 38 -10.24 6.54 15.83
CA ASP A 38 -9.16 6.25 16.77
C ASP A 38 -8.96 4.75 16.96
N LYS A 39 -10.05 3.98 17.03
CA LYS A 39 -9.94 2.52 17.13
C LYS A 39 -9.34 1.90 15.87
N LEU A 40 -9.68 2.45 14.69
CA LEU A 40 -9.06 2.01 13.45
C LEU A 40 -7.56 2.35 13.41
N GLN A 41 -7.17 3.53 13.93
CA GLN A 41 -5.77 3.92 14.04
C GLN A 41 -5.01 2.98 14.97
N GLU A 42 -5.55 2.70 16.17
CA GLU A 42 -4.97 1.75 17.13
C GLU A 42 -4.76 0.36 16.52
N LEU A 43 -5.75 -0.14 15.77
CA LEU A 43 -5.67 -1.44 15.11
C LEU A 43 -4.64 -1.46 13.97
N LEU A 44 -4.51 -0.36 13.23
CA LEU A 44 -3.48 -0.20 12.20
C LEU A 44 -2.09 -0.24 12.82
N ASP A 45 -1.88 0.54 13.89
CA ASP A 45 -0.61 0.59 14.62
C ASP A 45 -0.25 -0.78 15.21
N TYR A 46 -1.23 -1.47 15.81
CA TYR A 46 -1.06 -2.83 16.32
C TYR A 46 -0.64 -3.79 15.21
N ALA A 47 -1.39 -3.84 14.10
CA ALA A 47 -1.08 -4.74 12.99
C ALA A 47 0.32 -4.47 12.42
N TRP A 48 0.69 -3.19 12.26
CA TRP A 48 1.99 -2.79 11.77
C TRP A 48 3.12 -3.24 12.69
N ASN A 49 3.00 -2.93 13.98
CA ASN A 49 4.01 -3.27 14.99
C ASN A 49 4.15 -4.79 15.14
N THR A 50 3.05 -5.53 15.19
CA THR A 50 3.09 -7.00 15.27
C THR A 50 3.70 -7.61 14.02
N PHE A 51 3.35 -7.13 12.82
CA PHE A 51 3.86 -7.70 11.58
C PHE A 51 5.38 -7.53 11.41
N TYR A 52 5.91 -6.39 11.87
CA TYR A 52 7.34 -6.04 11.82
C TYR A 52 8.09 -6.24 13.15
N GLN A 53 7.51 -6.94 14.13
CA GLN A 53 8.12 -7.09 15.46
C GLN A 53 9.48 -7.80 15.42
N ASP A 54 9.64 -8.79 14.54
CA ASP A 54 10.78 -9.70 14.54
C ASP A 54 11.95 -9.22 13.66
N GLU A 55 11.69 -8.30 12.73
CA GLU A 55 12.69 -7.81 11.79
C GLU A 55 12.31 -6.47 11.19
N SER A 56 13.31 -5.72 10.72
CA SER A 56 13.07 -4.44 10.07
C SER A 56 12.18 -4.60 8.84
N GLN A 57 11.37 -3.58 8.56
CA GLN A 57 10.47 -3.54 7.42
C GLN A 57 11.13 -3.96 6.11
N LYS A 58 12.35 -3.45 5.86
CA LYS A 58 13.10 -3.73 4.63
C LYS A 58 13.43 -5.22 4.51
N PHE A 59 13.90 -5.85 5.58
CA PHE A 59 14.24 -7.28 5.55
C PHE A 59 13.00 -8.17 5.42
N LYS A 60 11.92 -7.86 6.14
CA LYS A 60 10.62 -8.57 6.01
C LYS A 60 10.13 -8.56 4.57
N MET A 61 10.10 -7.38 3.94
CA MET A 61 9.64 -7.25 2.56
C MET A 61 10.53 -7.99 1.57
N VAL A 62 11.86 -7.89 1.69
CA VAL A 62 12.79 -8.64 0.83
C VAL A 62 12.54 -10.14 0.92
N LYS A 63 12.34 -10.69 2.12
CA LYS A 63 12.03 -12.12 2.29
C LYS A 63 10.72 -12.51 1.64
N LEU A 64 9.65 -11.72 1.80
CA LEU A 64 8.36 -11.99 1.16
C LEU A 64 8.47 -11.94 -0.38
N PHE A 65 9.17 -10.94 -0.93
CA PHE A 65 9.41 -10.88 -2.37
C PHE A 65 10.22 -12.09 -2.87
N GLN A 66 11.23 -12.51 -2.13
CA GLN A 66 11.98 -13.73 -2.45
C GLN A 66 11.08 -14.98 -2.43
N GLN A 67 10.14 -15.08 -1.50
CA GLN A 67 9.18 -16.19 -1.47
C GLN A 67 8.26 -16.19 -2.69
N VAL A 68 7.73 -15.04 -3.09
CA VAL A 68 6.90 -14.91 -4.30
C VAL A 68 7.69 -15.30 -5.54
N VAL A 69 8.90 -14.78 -5.72
CA VAL A 69 9.75 -15.13 -6.88
C VAL A 69 10.04 -16.62 -6.92
N LYS A 70 10.40 -17.24 -5.78
CA LYS A 70 10.61 -18.70 -5.71
C LYS A 70 9.36 -19.48 -6.12
N LYS A 71 8.17 -19.02 -5.70
CA LYS A 71 6.89 -19.63 -6.09
C LYS A 71 6.62 -19.48 -7.59
N GLU A 72 6.80 -18.29 -8.16
CA GLU A 72 6.60 -18.05 -9.59
C GLU A 72 7.57 -18.86 -10.46
N MET A 73 8.81 -19.05 -10.01
CA MET A 73 9.78 -19.93 -10.68
C MET A 73 9.35 -21.39 -10.63
N ALA A 74 8.79 -21.86 -9.51
CA ALA A 74 8.26 -23.22 -9.39
C ALA A 74 6.99 -23.43 -10.22
N ASP A 75 6.18 -22.37 -10.39
CA ASP A 75 4.94 -22.38 -11.18
C ASP A 75 5.19 -22.06 -12.68
N ASP A 76 6.45 -21.93 -13.14
CA ASP A 76 6.84 -21.53 -14.51
C ASP A 76 6.17 -20.23 -15.02
N THR A 77 5.81 -19.32 -14.10
CA THR A 77 5.14 -18.05 -14.39
C THR A 77 6.05 -16.83 -14.21
N PHE A 78 7.27 -17.02 -13.70
CA PHE A 78 8.22 -15.95 -13.45
C PHE A 78 8.58 -15.17 -14.73
N LYS A 79 8.45 -13.85 -14.68
CA LYS A 79 8.86 -12.94 -15.75
C LYS A 79 10.01 -12.04 -15.28
N PRO A 80 11.21 -12.14 -15.87
CA PRO A 80 12.31 -11.27 -15.51
C PRO A 80 12.02 -9.82 -15.92
N ARG A 81 12.68 -8.88 -15.23
CA ARG A 81 12.65 -7.46 -15.61
C ARG A 81 13.17 -7.29 -17.04
N ASP A 82 12.36 -6.66 -17.89
CA ASP A 82 12.80 -6.24 -19.21
C ASP A 82 13.85 -5.11 -19.07
N ARG A 83 15.08 -5.42 -19.44
CA ARG A 83 16.21 -4.48 -19.34
C ARG A 83 16.16 -3.39 -20.40
N SER A 84 15.44 -3.59 -21.51
CA SER A 84 15.29 -2.56 -22.55
C SER A 84 14.56 -1.31 -22.02
N LEU A 85 13.69 -1.49 -21.03
CA LEU A 85 12.91 -0.43 -20.39
C LEU A 85 13.66 0.29 -19.27
N ALA A 86 14.94 -0.04 -19.00
CA ALA A 86 15.68 0.57 -17.89
C ALA A 86 15.84 2.10 -18.04
N GLY A 87 15.91 2.60 -19.27
CA GLY A 87 15.94 4.04 -19.56
C GLY A 87 14.56 4.69 -19.67
N HIS A 88 13.45 4.00 -19.37
CA HIS A 88 12.11 4.54 -19.53
C HIS A 88 11.44 4.78 -18.16
N SER A 89 10.74 5.90 -18.02
CA SER A 89 9.92 6.26 -16.87
C SER A 89 8.52 6.66 -17.32
N PHE A 90 7.49 6.00 -16.79
CA PHE A 90 6.08 6.22 -17.17
C PHE A 90 5.86 6.25 -18.70
N GLY A 91 6.49 5.32 -19.43
CA GLY A 91 6.38 5.23 -20.89
C GLY A 91 7.14 6.29 -21.69
N ARG A 92 7.94 7.13 -21.04
CA ARG A 92 8.80 8.15 -21.68
C ARG A 92 10.26 7.82 -21.45
N ASP A 93 11.12 8.22 -22.38
CA ASP A 93 12.56 8.15 -22.19
C ASP A 93 12.97 9.05 -21.00
N ALA A 94 13.63 8.45 -20.02
CA ALA A 94 14.08 9.08 -18.78
C ALA A 94 15.46 9.75 -18.94
N SER A 95 16.09 9.64 -20.12
CA SER A 95 17.38 10.24 -20.43
C SER A 95 17.30 11.71 -20.92
N ARG A 96 16.18 12.40 -20.68
CA ARG A 96 16.00 13.84 -20.92
C ARG A 96 15.89 14.65 -19.64
#